data_AF-A0A453D7D0-F1
#
_entry.id   AF-A0A453D7D0-F1
#
_cell.length_a   1.000
_cell.length_b   1.000
_cell.length_c   1.000
_cell.angle_alpha   90.00
_cell.angle_beta   90.00
_cell.angle_gamma   90.00
#
_symmetry.space_group_name_H-M   'P 1'
#
loop_
_entity.id
_entity.type
_entity.pdbx_description
1 polymer ?
#
loop_
_entity_poly.entity_id
_entity_poly.type
_entity_poly.pdbx_seq_one_letter_code
_entity_poly.pdbx_strand_id
1 'polypeptide(L)'
;ANKYWSGLLRDYYRPRAAIYFKHLISSLKKNEPFALEEWRREWISLTNNWQSDRKVFATTATGDALNISRTLYIKYLRNTDALGLDGMDSFGKPASL
;
A
#
# COMPACT_ATOMS: atom_id res chain seq x y z
N ALA A 1 6.22 -2.73 15.42
CA ALA A 1 4.75 -2.87 15.54
C ALA A 1 4.06 -2.08 14.43
N ASN A 2 3.38 -2.72 13.49
CA ASN A 2 2.74 -2.06 12.34
C ASN A 2 1.35 -1.52 12.73
N LYS A 3 0.89 -0.46 12.04
CA LYS A 3 -0.43 0.19 12.24
C LYS A 3 -0.95 0.77 10.92
N TYR A 4 -2.27 0.88 10.77
CA TYR A 4 -2.91 1.52 9.60
C TYR A 4 -3.38 2.94 9.94
N TRP A 5 -2.47 3.78 10.43
CA TRP A 5 -2.77 5.17 10.78
C TRP A 5 -2.64 6.10 9.59
N SER A 6 -3.51 7.11 9.49
CA SER A 6 -3.62 8.00 8.32
C SER A 6 -2.29 8.61 7.87
N GLY A 7 -1.55 9.23 8.80
CA GLY A 7 -0.23 9.80 8.55
C GLY A 7 0.81 8.74 8.15
N LEU A 8 0.79 7.59 8.80
CA LEU A 8 1.72 6.49 8.54
C LEU A 8 1.48 5.84 7.17
N LEU A 9 0.22 5.61 6.81
CA LEU A 9 -0.17 5.12 5.48
C LEU A 9 0.32 6.06 4.37
N ARG A 10 0.08 7.36 4.54
CA ARG A 10 0.43 8.36 3.53
C ARG A 10 1.93 8.63 3.42
N ASP A 11 2.61 8.76 4.56
CA ASP A 11 3.98 9.31 4.57
C ASP A 11 5.06 8.24 4.77
N TYR A 12 4.70 7.03 5.21
CA TYR A 12 5.63 5.91 5.40
C TYR A 12 5.37 4.76 4.43
N TYR A 13 4.15 4.21 4.42
CA TYR A 13 3.86 3.02 3.60
C TYR A 13 3.70 3.33 2.11
N ARG A 14 3.02 4.43 1.75
CA ARG A 14 2.81 4.81 0.34
C ARG A 14 4.12 5.05 -0.42
N PRO A 15 5.11 5.82 0.09
CA PRO A 15 6.39 5.98 -0.60
C PRO A 15 7.14 4.65 -0.76
N ARG A 16 7.10 3.78 0.27
CA ARG A 16 7.72 2.45 0.22
C ARG A 16 7.11 1.54 -0.84
N ALA A 17 5.78 1.55 -1.00
CA ALA A 17 5.13 0.84 -2.09
C ALA A 17 5.47 1.46 -3.46
N ALA A 18 5.49 2.79 -3.56
CA ALA A 18 5.78 3.50 -4.80
C ALA A 18 7.18 3.17 -5.35
N ILE A 19 8.21 3.11 -4.50
CA ILE A 19 9.56 2.75 -4.97
C ILE A 19 9.64 1.30 -5.45
N TYR A 20 8.90 0.37 -4.85
CA TYR A 20 8.84 -1.00 -5.35
C TYR A 20 8.28 -1.05 -6.78
N PHE A 21 7.13 -0.39 -7.01
CA PHE A 21 6.55 -0.33 -8.35
C PHE A 21 7.44 0.42 -9.35
N LYS A 22 8.13 1.48 -8.94
CA LYS A 22 9.10 2.20 -9.78
C LYS A 22 10.21 1.27 -10.27
N HIS A 23 10.84 0.52 -9.37
CA HIS A 23 11.90 -0.44 -9.72
C HIS A 23 11.36 -1.60 -10.57
N LEU A 24 10.18 -2.12 -10.24
CA LEU A 24 9.54 -3.19 -11.01
C LEU A 24 9.24 -2.76 -12.44
N ILE A 25 8.60 -1.59 -12.62
CA ILE A 25 8.29 -1.03 -13.95
C ILE A 25 9.57 -0.76 -14.74
N SER A 26 10.62 -0.24 -14.09
CA SER A 26 11.92 -0.03 -14.75
C SER A 26 12.52 -1.34 -15.25
N SER A 27 12.50 -2.39 -14.43
CA SER A 27 13.06 -3.70 -14.77
C SER A 27 12.31 -4.31 -15.95
N LEU A 28 10.97 -4.23 -15.95
CA LEU A 28 10.13 -4.68 -17.07
C LEU A 28 10.42 -3.91 -18.36
N LYS A 29 10.51 -2.58 -18.29
CA LYS A 29 10.77 -1.73 -19.47
C LYS A 29 12.14 -1.97 -20.09
N LYS A 30 13.14 -2.32 -19.28
CA LYS A 30 14.51 -2.59 -19.73
C LYS A 30 14.77 -4.06 -20.06
N ASN A 31 13.81 -4.95 -19.76
CA ASN A 31 14.01 -6.39 -19.80
C ASN A 31 15.22 -6.85 -18.96
N GLU A 32 15.36 -6.28 -17.77
CA GLU A 32 16.42 -6.58 -16.81
C GLU A 32 15.84 -7.26 -15.57
N PRO A 33 16.64 -8.08 -14.83
CA PRO A 33 16.24 -8.55 -13.51
C PRO A 33 15.93 -7.40 -12.55
N PHE A 34 15.05 -7.66 -11.57
CA PHE A 34 14.73 -6.67 -10.55
C PHE A 34 15.98 -6.28 -9.75
N ALA A 35 16.28 -4.97 -9.73
CA ALA A 35 17.42 -4.38 -9.03
C ALA A 35 17.22 -4.37 -7.50
N LEU A 36 17.32 -5.56 -6.89
CA LEU A 36 16.96 -5.79 -5.48
C LEU A 36 17.78 -4.94 -4.51
N GLU A 37 19.08 -4.82 -4.75
CA GLU A 37 20.00 -4.10 -3.85
C GLU A 37 19.79 -2.58 -3.92
N GLU A 38 19.56 -2.05 -5.12
CA GLU A 38 19.24 -0.64 -5.37
C GLU A 38 17.91 -0.27 -4.68
N TRP A 39 16.87 -1.08 -4.91
CA TRP A 39 15.58 -0.88 -4.27
C TRP A 39 15.69 -0.95 -2.74
N ARG A 40 16.42 -1.94 -2.20
CA ARG A 40 16.61 -2.12 -0.75
C ARG A 40 17.32 -0.91 -0.13
N ARG A 41 18.35 -0.37 -0.78
CA ARG A 41 19.04 0.85 -0.31
C ARG A 41 18.08 2.05 -0.25
N GLU A 42 17.28 2.26 -1.29
CA GLU A 42 16.28 3.35 -1.34
C GLU A 42 15.19 3.16 -0.26
N TRP A 43 14.74 1.93 -0.04
CA TRP A 43 13.75 1.58 0.99
C TRP A 43 14.27 1.86 2.41
N ILE A 44 15.53 1.50 2.70
CA ILE A 44 16.14 1.75 4.01
C ILE A 44 16.28 3.26 4.23
N SER A 45 16.73 3.99 3.20
CA SER A 45 16.86 5.44 3.26
C SER A 45 15.52 6.13 3.56
N LEU A 46 14.44 5.76 2.85
CA LEU A 46 13.09 6.29 3.13
C LEU A 46 12.66 6.02 4.57
N THR A 47 12.93 4.82 5.07
CA THR A 47 12.56 4.41 6.44
C THR A 47 13.31 5.24 7.48
N ASN A 48 14.62 5.38 7.32
CA ASN A 48 15.46 6.14 8.25
C ASN A 48 15.11 7.63 8.23
N ASN A 49 14.89 8.21 7.03
CA ASN A 49 14.50 9.60 6.88
C ASN A 49 13.13 9.87 7.52
N TRP A 50 12.16 8.97 7.34
CA TRP A 50 10.85 9.12 7.98
C TRP A 50 10.94 9.04 9.51
N GLN A 51 11.80 8.16 10.04
CA GLN A 51 12.00 8.03 11.49
C GLN A 51 12.71 9.25 12.11
N SER A 52 13.64 9.87 11.39
CA SER A 52 14.36 11.05 11.86
C SER A 52 13.61 12.37 11.64
N ASP A 53 12.55 12.37 10.82
CA ASP A 53 11.70 13.52 10.57
C ASP A 53 11.01 14.01 11.87
N ARG A 54 10.63 15.29 11.89
CA ARG A 54 9.91 15.97 12.98
C ARG A 54 8.58 16.56 12.50
N LYS A 55 8.08 16.09 11.36
CA LYS A 55 6.77 16.46 10.83
C LYS A 55 5.65 16.30 11.87
N VAL A 56 4.84 17.34 11.99
CA VAL A 56 3.62 17.34 12.82
C VAL A 56 2.45 16.74 12.03
N PHE A 57 1.72 15.82 12.65
CA PHE A 57 0.52 15.20 12.08
C PHE A 57 -0.75 15.80 12.67
N ALA A 58 -1.81 15.85 11.87
CA ALA A 58 -3.12 16.31 12.34
C ALA A 58 -3.67 15.39 13.43
N THR A 59 -4.23 15.99 14.48
CA THR A 59 -4.84 15.27 15.62
C THR A 59 -6.36 15.17 15.51
N THR A 60 -6.97 16.00 14.68
CA THR A 60 -8.42 15.99 14.42
C THR A 60 -8.73 15.12 13.20
N ALA A 61 -9.74 14.25 13.35
CA ALA A 61 -10.24 13.44 12.24
C ALA A 61 -10.99 14.30 11.21
N THR A 62 -10.90 13.93 9.94
CA THR A 62 -11.55 14.63 8.82
C THR A 62 -12.09 13.62 7.81
N GLY A 63 -13.18 13.97 7.12
CA GLY A 63 -13.79 13.17 6.04
C GLY A 63 -15.04 12.41 6.47
N ASP A 64 -15.81 11.95 5.49
CA ASP A 64 -17.03 11.14 5.70
C ASP A 64 -16.68 9.65 5.61
N ALA A 65 -16.54 9.01 6.76
CA ALA A 65 -16.14 7.61 6.85
C ALA A 65 -17.13 6.65 6.16
N LEU A 66 -18.43 6.97 6.18
CA LEU A 66 -19.46 6.12 5.59
C LEU A 66 -19.40 6.21 4.06
N ASN A 67 -19.34 7.43 3.52
CA ASN A 67 -19.25 7.63 2.08
C ASN A 67 -17.93 7.08 1.51
N ILE A 68 -16.81 7.28 2.21
CA ILE A 68 -15.51 6.72 1.82
C ILE A 68 -15.58 5.18 1.79
N SER A 69 -16.11 4.56 2.84
CA SER A 69 -16.23 3.10 2.92
C SER A 69 -17.08 2.52 1.78
N ARG A 70 -18.23 3.14 1.48
CA ARG A 70 -19.06 2.75 0.34
C ARG A 70 -18.32 2.86 -0.99
N THR A 71 -17.59 3.96 -1.19
CA THR A 71 -16.81 4.19 -2.42
C THR A 71 -15.73 3.13 -2.60
N LEU A 72 -15.00 2.80 -1.52
CA LEU A 72 -13.97 1.76 -1.54
C LEU A 72 -14.56 0.38 -1.81
N TYR A 73 -15.67 0.03 -1.16
CA TYR A 73 -16.38 -1.22 -1.39
C TYR A 73 -16.80 -1.37 -2.86
N ILE A 74 -17.45 -0.35 -3.42
CA ILE A 74 -17.88 -0.36 -4.83
C ILE A 74 -16.69 -0.53 -5.77
N LYS A 75 -15.56 0.13 -5.48
CA LYS A 75 -14.39 0.12 -6.35
C LYS A 75 -13.61 -1.20 -6.30
N TYR A 76 -13.46 -1.79 -5.11
CA TYR A 76 -12.51 -2.88 -4.89
C TYR A 76 -13.17 -4.24 -4.62
N LEU A 77 -14.41 -4.29 -4.14
CA LEU A 77 -15.03 -5.52 -3.64
C LEU A 77 -16.35 -5.90 -4.34
N ARG A 78 -17.18 -4.93 -4.74
CA ARG A 78 -18.53 -5.19 -5.28
C ARG A 78 -18.56 -6.23 -6.41
N ASN A 79 -17.60 -6.19 -7.33
CA ASN A 79 -17.54 -7.15 -8.45
C ASN A 79 -17.09 -8.54 -7.99
N THR A 80 -16.22 -8.63 -6.98
CA THR A 80 -15.75 -9.88 -6.38
C THR A 80 -16.89 -10.56 -5.62
N ASP A 81 -17.65 -9.80 -4.84
CA ASP A 81 -18.81 -10.28 -4.09
C ASP A 81 -19.91 -10.78 -5.03
N ALA A 82 -20.20 -10.02 -6.10
CA ALA A 82 -21.20 -10.40 -7.11
C ALA A 82 -20.84 -11.71 -7.83
N LEU A 83 -19.56 -12.06 -7.89
CA LEU A 83 -19.06 -13.32 -8.44
C LEU A 83 -18.94 -14.44 -7.40
N GLY A 84 -19.32 -14.20 -6.13
CA GLY A 84 -19.19 -15.18 -5.06
C GLY A 84 -17.74 -15.54 -4.72
N LEU A 85 -16.79 -14.68 -5.08
CA LEU A 85 -15.35 -14.85 -4.80
C LEU A 85 -14.95 -14.18 -3.48
N ASP A 86 -15.91 -13.64 -2.73
CA ASP A 86 -15.64 -13.06 -1.41
C ASP A 86 -15.13 -14.15 -0.46
N GLY A 87 -14.02 -13.86 0.22
CA GLY A 87 -13.29 -14.83 1.02
C GLY A 87 -12.38 -15.78 0.23
N MET A 88 -12.17 -15.58 -1.08
CA MET A 88 -11.16 -16.32 -1.85
C MET A 88 -9.84 -15.53 -2.00
N ASP A 89 -8.71 -16.21 -1.86
CA ASP A 89 -7.38 -15.65 -2.12
C ASP A 89 -7.16 -15.39 -3.63
N SER A 90 -6.01 -14.81 -3.98
CA SER A 90 -5.64 -14.53 -5.37
C SER A 90 -5.53 -15.77 -6.28
N PHE A 91 -5.73 -16.97 -5.72
CA PHE A 91 -5.72 -18.26 -6.41
C PHE A 91 -7.07 -18.99 -6.31
N GLY A 92 -8.14 -18.35 -5.82
CA GLY A 92 -9.49 -18.92 -5.72
C GLY A 92 -9.70 -19.89 -4.55
N LYS A 93 -8.81 -19.90 -3.55
CA LYS A 93 -8.94 -20.74 -2.35
C LYS A 93 -9.56 -19.95 -1.20
N PRO A 94 -10.33 -20.57 -0.29
CA PRO A 94 -10.82 -19.88 0.90
C PRO A 94 -9.64 -19.31 1.70
N ALA A 95 -9.68 -17.99 1.96
CA ALA A 95 -8.68 -17.29 2.73
C ALA A 95 -8.72 -17.80 4.18
N SER A 96 -7.62 -18.42 4.64
CA SER A 96 -7.51 -18.94 6.00
C SER A 96 -7.46 -17.79 7.02
N LEU A 97 -8.29 -17.88 8.06
CA LEU A 97 -8.28 -17.01 9.26
C LEU A 97 -6.97 -17.13 10.04
#